data_AF-A0A7S2XSL0-F1
#
_entry.id   AF-A0A7S2XSL0-F1
#
_cell.length_a   1.000
_cell.length_b   1.000
_cell.length_c   1.000
_cell.angle_alpha   90.00
_cell.angle_beta   90.00
_cell.angle_gamma   90.00
#
_symmetry.space_group_name_H-M   'P 1'
#
loop_
_entity.id
_entity.type
_entity.pdbx_description
1 polymer ?
#
loop_
_entity_poly.entity_id
_entity_poly.type
_entity_poly.pdbx_seq_one_letter_code
_entity_poly.pdbx_strand_id
1 'polypeptide(L)'
;AAAARMSELIMGGTLVRRTVVVSSPGQTTTRVTLYLKPPVRSSNAANKNATAAANAEPCSSNEDYWPYSKTTHAIFMQVEKDDTLIPTVSLLSVWPTLIPSVTVPWNVSKFTCRGAHLMRSGMLQWPSINHNNNNLVSIGVRGNPQPFA
;
A
#
# COMPACT_ATOMS: atom_id res chain seq x y z
N ALA A 1 -3.40 8.37 -13.44
CA ALA A 1 -4.17 9.52 -12.88
C ALA A 1 -5.00 9.11 -11.67
N ALA A 2 -5.74 7.99 -11.71
CA ALA A 2 -6.53 7.49 -10.58
C ALA A 2 -5.69 7.17 -9.32
N ALA A 3 -4.51 6.56 -9.50
CA ALA A 3 -3.58 6.26 -8.40
C ALA A 3 -3.10 7.50 -7.66
N ALA A 4 -2.68 8.53 -8.41
CA ALA A 4 -2.22 9.80 -7.86
C ALA A 4 -3.36 10.52 -7.10
N ARG A 5 -4.59 10.48 -7.63
CA ARG A 5 -5.76 11.03 -6.95
C ARG A 5 -6.13 10.26 -5.69
N MET A 6 -6.12 8.92 -5.72
CA MET A 6 -6.38 8.10 -4.53
C MET A 6 -5.28 8.28 -3.47
N SER A 7 -4.02 8.37 -3.87
CA SER A 7 -2.93 8.61 -2.92
C SER A 7 -2.92 10.01 -2.34
N GLU A 8 -3.25 11.04 -3.13
CA GLU A 8 -3.39 12.41 -2.62
C GLU A 8 -4.53 12.47 -1.60
N LEU A 9 -5.64 11.78 -1.89
CA LEU A 9 -6.81 11.69 -1.01
C LEU A 9 -6.55 10.89 0.27
N ILE A 10 -5.74 9.82 0.20
CA ILE A 10 -5.51 8.90 1.32
C ILE A 10 -4.30 9.30 2.18
N MET A 11 -3.25 9.84 1.56
CA MET A 11 -1.94 9.94 2.21
C MET A 11 -1.38 11.34 2.40
N GLY A 12 -1.94 12.36 1.74
CA GLY A 12 -1.36 13.70 1.69
C GLY A 12 0.03 13.72 1.02
N GLY A 13 0.26 14.71 0.17
CA GLY A 13 1.60 15.03 -0.34
C GLY A 13 2.06 14.35 -1.64
N THR A 14 3.31 14.63 -2.00
CA THR A 14 3.87 14.34 -3.32
C THR A 14 4.26 12.88 -3.50
N LEU A 15 3.77 12.24 -4.56
CA LEU A 15 4.25 10.93 -4.99
C LEU A 15 5.31 11.02 -6.07
N VAL A 16 6.27 10.08 -6.03
CA VAL A 16 7.23 9.86 -7.11
C VAL A 16 6.78 8.66 -7.94
N ARG A 17 6.63 8.86 -9.25
CA ARG A 17 6.31 7.80 -10.21
C ARG A 17 7.60 7.24 -10.82
N ARG A 18 7.77 5.91 -10.80
CA ARG A 18 8.88 5.22 -11.46
C ARG A 18 8.36 4.08 -12.33
N THR A 19 8.65 4.12 -13.62
CA THR A 19 8.28 3.04 -14.54
C THR A 19 9.48 2.13 -14.78
N VAL A 20 9.28 0.84 -14.61
CA VAL A 20 10.26 -0.21 -14.85
C VAL A 20 9.71 -1.14 -15.92
N VAL A 21 10.60 -1.60 -16.80
CA VAL A 21 10.28 -2.56 -17.84
C VAL A 21 10.73 -3.93 -17.35
N VAL A 22 9.79 -4.83 -17.13
CA VAL A 22 10.07 -6.20 -16.67
C VAL A 22 9.98 -7.12 -17.89
N SER A 23 11.09 -7.78 -18.22
CA SER A 23 11.16 -8.81 -19.25
C SER A 23 11.57 -10.14 -18.62
N SER A 24 10.93 -11.21 -19.06
CA SER A 24 11.28 -12.59 -18.71
C SER A 24 11.53 -13.38 -20.00
N PRO A 25 12.53 -14.27 -20.06
CA PRO A 25 12.78 -15.07 -21.25
C PRO A 25 11.52 -15.83 -21.69
N GLY A 26 11.09 -15.63 -22.94
CA GLY A 26 9.90 -16.27 -23.49
C GLY A 26 8.55 -15.63 -23.11
N GLN A 27 8.54 -14.47 -22.45
CA GLN A 27 7.31 -13.72 -22.14
C GLN A 27 7.33 -12.31 -22.74
N THR A 28 6.12 -11.77 -22.95
CA THR A 28 5.93 -10.37 -23.36
C THR A 28 6.47 -9.42 -22.29
N THR A 29 7.32 -8.50 -22.69
CA THR A 29 7.79 -7.39 -21.87
C THR A 29 6.61 -6.63 -21.28
N THR A 30 6.57 -6.50 -19.95
CA THR A 30 5.50 -5.80 -19.24
C THR A 30 6.06 -4.54 -18.58
N ARG A 31 5.44 -3.38 -18.81
CA ARG A 31 5.80 -2.17 -18.05
C ARG A 31 5.02 -2.14 -16.75
N VAL A 32 5.73 -1.82 -15.69
CA VAL A 32 5.21 -1.69 -14.34
C VAL A 32 5.52 -0.29 -13.85
N THR A 33 4.50 0.45 -13.43
CA THR A 33 4.65 1.76 -12.79
C THR A 33 4.55 1.60 -11.28
N LEU A 34 5.59 1.98 -10.55
CA LEU A 34 5.60 2.11 -9.11
C LEU A 34 5.26 3.55 -8.70
N TYR A 35 4.37 3.67 -7.73
CA TYR A 35 4.07 4.91 -7.05
C TYR A 35 4.76 4.86 -5.69
N LEU A 36 5.63 5.83 -5.43
CA LEU A 36 6.51 5.85 -4.28
C LEU A 36 6.18 7.05 -3.39
N LYS A 37 6.04 6.84 -2.08
CA LYS A 37 5.98 7.90 -1.08
C LYS A 37 7.39 8.19 -0.58
N PRO A 38 7.95 9.38 -0.85
CA PRO A 38 9.26 9.78 -0.32
C PRO A 38 9.19 9.98 1.20
N PRO A 39 10.34 9.97 1.90
CA PRO A 39 10.38 10.29 3.32
C PRO A 39 9.86 11.70 3.59
N VAL A 40 9.13 11.86 4.70
CA VAL A 40 8.68 13.16 5.17
C VAL A 40 9.89 13.88 5.76
N ARG A 41 10.36 14.94 5.09
CA ARG A 41 11.36 15.83 5.68
C ARG A 41 10.66 16.62 6.78
N SER A 42 10.90 16.27 8.05
CA SER A 42 10.43 17.07 9.17
C SER A 42 10.97 18.49 9.01
N SER A 43 10.08 19.45 8.80
CA SER A 43 10.38 20.88 8.66
C SER A 43 10.86 21.53 9.96
N ASN A 44 11.00 20.77 11.06
CA ASN A 44 11.36 21.30 12.38
C ASN A 44 12.86 21.58 12.57
N ALA A 45 13.69 21.49 11.52
CA ALA A 45 15.12 21.82 11.60
C ALA A 45 15.44 23.31 11.38
N ALA A 46 14.46 24.16 11.07
CA ALA A 46 14.69 25.57 10.73
C ALA A 46 13.83 26.53 11.59
N ASN A 47 14.10 26.61 12.90
CA ASN A 47 14.13 27.85 13.71
C ASN A 47 14.16 27.50 15.20
N LYS A 48 15.36 27.39 15.78
CA LYS A 48 15.55 27.40 17.23
C LYS A 48 15.68 28.81 17.82
N ASN A 49 15.30 29.86 17.07
CA ASN A 49 15.32 31.24 17.52
C ASN A 49 13.99 31.95 17.22
N ALA A 50 12.93 31.67 17.98
CA ALA A 50 11.78 32.56 18.08
C ALA A 50 11.12 32.39 19.45
N THR A 51 11.33 33.39 20.28
CA THR A 51 10.74 33.58 21.60
C THR A 51 9.21 33.68 21.55
N ALA A 52 8.56 32.93 22.45
CA ALA A 52 7.24 33.12 23.08
C ALA A 52 6.16 33.97 22.37
N ALA A 53 5.06 33.32 21.97
CA ALA A 53 3.71 33.89 22.09
C ALA A 53 2.61 32.79 22.01
N ALA A 54 1.87 32.66 23.10
CA ALA A 54 0.45 32.32 23.25
C ALA A 54 -0.25 31.31 22.30
N ASN A 55 -0.82 30.28 22.93
CA ASN A 55 -2.14 29.68 22.63
C ASN A 55 -2.47 29.40 21.16
N ALA A 56 -1.67 28.56 20.50
CA ALA A 56 -2.16 27.80 19.35
C ALA A 56 -2.59 26.42 19.84
N GLU A 57 -3.89 26.13 19.75
CA GLU A 57 -4.41 24.77 19.84
C GLU A 57 -3.58 23.86 18.92
N PRO A 58 -3.19 22.65 19.34
CA PRO A 58 -2.62 21.69 18.41
C PRO A 58 -3.76 21.19 17.53
N CYS A 59 -4.06 21.93 16.46
CA CYS A 59 -4.67 21.36 15.26
C CYS A 59 -3.65 20.38 14.66
N SER A 60 -3.49 19.23 15.33
CA SER A 60 -2.88 18.03 14.79
C SER A 60 -3.85 17.52 13.72
N SER A 61 -3.80 18.14 12.54
CA SER A 61 -4.36 17.54 11.33
C SER A 61 -3.78 16.14 11.24
N ASN A 62 -4.65 15.13 11.22
CA ASN A 62 -4.31 13.71 11.20
C ASN A 62 -3.54 13.25 9.93
N GLU A 63 -2.78 14.14 9.27
CA GLU A 63 -2.00 13.89 8.06
C GLU A 63 -0.74 13.01 8.30
N ASP A 64 -0.38 12.72 9.56
CA ASP A 64 1.02 12.38 9.89
C ASP A 64 1.33 10.93 10.32
N TYR A 65 0.42 9.96 10.25
CA TYR A 65 0.78 8.59 10.65
C TYR A 65 1.17 7.67 9.49
N TRP A 66 2.03 8.15 8.60
CA TRP A 66 2.80 7.26 7.73
C TRP A 66 4.00 6.72 8.53
N PRO A 67 4.01 5.43 8.94
CA PRO A 67 5.03 4.92 9.86
C PRO A 67 6.43 4.88 9.23
N TYR A 68 6.50 5.00 7.91
CA TYR A 68 7.74 4.96 7.16
C TYR A 68 8.24 6.34 6.75
N SER A 69 8.52 7.19 7.74
CA SER A 69 8.98 8.57 7.51
C SER A 69 10.44 8.68 7.06
N LYS A 70 11.26 7.64 7.28
CA LYS A 70 12.71 7.67 7.05
C LYS A 70 13.15 7.20 5.67
N THR A 71 12.33 6.43 4.97
CA THR A 71 12.70 5.78 3.71
C THR A 71 11.57 5.87 2.70
N THR A 72 11.94 5.93 1.42
CA THR A 72 10.99 5.89 0.31
C THR A 72 10.33 4.52 0.24
N HIS A 73 9.00 4.48 0.17
CA HIS A 73 8.24 3.24 0.12
C HIS A 73 7.34 3.18 -1.11
N ALA A 74 7.29 2.02 -1.74
CA ALA A 74 6.30 1.74 -2.77
C ALA A 74 4.93 1.53 -2.12
N ILE A 75 3.93 2.24 -2.62
CA ILE A 75 2.56 2.26 -2.07
C ILE A 75 1.54 1.66 -3.04
N PHE A 76 1.77 1.87 -4.33
CA PHE A 76 0.99 1.22 -5.38
C PHE A 76 1.91 0.74 -6.50
N MET A 77 1.46 -0.32 -7.15
CA MET A 77 2.01 -0.86 -8.38
C MET A 77 0.91 -0.84 -9.43
N GLN A 78 1.21 -0.34 -10.61
CA GLN A 78 0.30 -0.36 -11.75
C GLN A 78 0.90 -1.17 -12.87
N VAL A 79 0.19 -2.21 -13.29
CA VAL A 79 0.59 -3.09 -14.40
C VAL A 79 -0.02 -2.53 -15.68
N GLU A 80 0.81 -2.24 -16.68
CA GLU A 80 0.38 -1.57 -17.93
C GLU A 80 -0.71 -2.36 -18.69
N LYS A 81 -0.62 -3.70 -18.67
CA LYS A 81 -1.51 -4.59 -19.43
C LYS A 81 -2.98 -4.37 -19.10
N ASP A 82 -3.30 -4.24 -17.82
CA ASP A 82 -4.69 -4.21 -17.31
C ASP A 82 -5.03 -2.85 -16.66
N ASP A 83 -4.12 -1.87 -16.77
CA ASP A 83 -4.11 -0.58 -16.04
C ASP A 83 -4.42 -0.71 -14.52
N THR A 84 -4.27 -1.92 -13.98
CA THR A 84 -4.77 -2.28 -12.66
C THR A 84 -3.83 -1.75 -11.61
N LEU A 85 -4.39 -0.99 -10.67
CA LEU A 85 -3.67 -0.43 -9.55
C LEU A 85 -3.73 -1.37 -8.34
N ILE A 86 -2.58 -1.94 -8.00
CA ILE A 86 -2.42 -2.91 -6.92
C ILE A 86 -1.77 -2.18 -5.72
N PRO A 87 -2.44 -2.11 -4.55
CA PRO A 87 -1.81 -1.59 -3.35
C PRO A 87 -0.69 -2.53 -2.88
N THR A 88 0.41 -1.97 -2.41
CA THR A 88 1.50 -2.79 -1.85
C THR A 88 1.13 -3.29 -0.46
N VAL A 89 1.75 -4.39 -0.03
CA VAL A 89 1.61 -4.92 1.34
C VAL A 89 1.97 -3.84 2.37
N SER A 90 2.97 -3.00 2.12
CA SER A 90 3.34 -1.89 3.01
C SER A 90 2.20 -0.89 3.20
N LEU A 91 1.44 -0.57 2.14
CA LEU A 91 0.26 0.29 2.25
C LEU A 91 -0.86 -0.41 3.02
N LEU A 92 -1.10 -1.69 2.74
CA LEU A 92 -2.13 -2.48 3.40
C LEU A 92 -1.83 -2.74 4.89
N SER A 93 -0.57 -2.74 5.30
CA SER A 93 -0.19 -2.80 6.72
C SER A 93 -0.59 -1.55 7.49
N VAL A 94 -0.72 -0.41 6.81
CA VAL A 94 -1.19 0.86 7.40
C VAL A 94 -2.71 0.98 7.31
N TRP A 95 -3.28 0.57 6.17
CA TRP A 95 -4.73 0.58 5.92
C TRP A 95 -5.23 -0.79 5.45
N PRO A 96 -5.45 -1.75 6.38
CA PRO A 96 -5.85 -3.12 6.03
C PRO A 96 -7.27 -3.21 5.47
N THR A 97 -8.10 -2.19 5.67
CA THR A 97 -9.48 -2.11 5.17
C THR A 97 -9.59 -1.48 3.78
N LEU A 98 -8.47 -1.13 3.13
CA LEU A 98 -8.46 -0.51 1.81
C LEU A 98 -9.07 -1.41 0.73
N ILE A 99 -8.87 -2.72 0.85
CA ILE A 99 -9.44 -3.74 -0.04
C ILE A 99 -9.99 -4.92 0.78
N PRO A 100 -10.93 -5.72 0.24
CA PRO A 100 -11.43 -6.90 0.93
C PRO A 100 -10.29 -7.87 1.27
N SER A 101 -10.44 -8.62 2.37
CA SER A 101 -9.41 -9.56 2.84
C SER A 101 -9.91 -11.00 2.88
N VAL A 102 -9.01 -11.92 2.57
CA VAL A 102 -9.17 -13.36 2.71
C VAL A 102 -8.32 -13.84 3.87
N THR A 103 -8.94 -14.57 4.80
CA THR A 103 -8.20 -15.20 5.89
C THR A 103 -7.85 -16.65 5.54
N VAL A 104 -6.59 -17.03 5.68
CA VAL A 104 -6.09 -18.39 5.49
C VAL A 104 -5.57 -19.00 6.80
N PRO A 105 -5.52 -20.33 6.94
CA PRO A 105 -4.84 -20.96 8.05
C PRO A 105 -3.30 -20.87 7.89
N TRP A 106 -2.59 -20.93 9.02
CA TRP A 106 -1.13 -20.72 9.07
C TRP A 106 -0.31 -21.73 8.24
N ASN A 107 -0.82 -22.94 8.03
CA ASN A 107 -0.15 -23.96 7.23
C ASN A 107 -0.18 -23.67 5.72
N VAL A 108 -1.12 -22.85 5.25
CA VAL A 108 -1.25 -22.41 3.85
C VAL A 108 -0.32 -21.24 3.54
N SER A 109 -0.11 -20.33 4.50
CA SER A 109 0.64 -19.09 4.29
C SER A 109 2.04 -19.31 3.72
N LYS A 110 2.75 -20.35 4.18
CA LYS A 110 4.10 -20.68 3.70
C LYS A 110 4.17 -20.93 2.18
N PHE A 111 3.09 -21.40 1.56
CA PHE A 111 3.04 -21.63 0.13
C PHE A 111 2.73 -20.33 -0.61
N THR A 112 1.77 -19.55 -0.11
CA THR A 112 1.39 -18.26 -0.68
C THR A 112 2.54 -17.25 -0.59
N CYS A 113 3.29 -17.21 0.52
CA CYS A 113 4.51 -16.40 0.66
C CYS A 113 5.62 -16.79 -0.35
N ARG A 114 5.55 -17.99 -0.93
CA ARG A 114 6.48 -18.44 -1.99
C ARG A 114 5.92 -18.19 -3.40
N GLY A 115 4.84 -17.43 -3.53
CA GLY A 115 4.21 -17.09 -4.80
C GLY A 115 3.23 -18.14 -5.34
N ALA A 116 2.85 -19.15 -4.53
CA ALA A 116 1.83 -20.10 -4.95
C ALA A 116 0.43 -19.43 -4.98
N HIS A 117 -0.38 -19.78 -5.98
CA HIS A 117 -1.78 -19.35 -6.03
C HIS A 117 -2.58 -19.95 -4.86
N LEU A 118 -3.41 -19.11 -4.25
CA LEU A 118 -4.33 -19.54 -3.20
C LEU A 118 -5.51 -20.28 -3.82
N MET A 119 -5.68 -21.55 -3.43
CA MET A 119 -6.84 -22.35 -3.83
C MET A 119 -7.99 -22.15 -2.85
N ARG A 120 -9.24 -22.32 -3.33
CA ARG A 120 -10.46 -22.15 -2.52
C ARG A 120 -10.48 -23.02 -1.26
N SER A 121 -9.96 -24.25 -1.34
CA SER A 121 -9.86 -25.17 -0.20
C SER A 121 -8.91 -24.69 0.91
N GLY A 122 -8.03 -23.73 0.60
CA GLY A 122 -7.09 -23.11 1.55
C GLY A 122 -7.63 -21.87 2.27
N MET A 123 -8.88 -21.47 2.02
CA MET A 123 -9.50 -20.27 2.61
C MET A 123 -10.35 -20.64 3.83
N LEU A 124 -10.24 -19.86 4.91
CA LEU A 124 -11.14 -19.98 6.08
C LEU A 124 -12.45 -19.23 5.87
N GLN A 125 -12.40 -18.10 5.16
CA GLN A 125 -13.54 -17.25 4.90
C GLN A 125 -13.46 -16.71 3.47
N TRP A 126 -14.61 -16.70 2.80
CA TRP A 126 -14.74 -16.06 1.50
C TRP A 126 -14.87 -14.53 1.67
N PRO A 127 -14.16 -13.72 0.88
CA PRO A 127 -14.25 -12.27 0.97
C PRO A 127 -15.65 -11.82 0.52
N SER A 128 -16.24 -10.88 1.26
CA SER A 128 -17.50 -10.22 0.86
C SER A 128 -17.19 -9.22 -0.26
N ILE A 129 -17.18 -9.69 -1.51
CA ILE A 129 -16.88 -8.87 -2.69
C ILE A 129 -18.20 -8.36 -3.29
N ASN A 130 -18.36 -7.03 -3.36
CA ASN A 130 -19.35 -6.41 -4.25
C ASN A 130 -18.76 -6.38 -5.68
N HIS A 131 -19.50 -6.90 -6.66
CA HIS A 131 -19.04 -7.21 -8.02
C HIS A 131 -18.53 -6.03 -8.90
N ASN A 132 -18.37 -4.83 -8.35
CA ASN A 132 -18.24 -3.61 -9.14
C ASN A 132 -16.83 -3.00 -9.04
N ASN A 133 -15.85 -3.69 -9.63
CA ASN A 133 -14.52 -3.19 -10.08
C ASN A 133 -13.35 -3.87 -9.38
N ASN A 134 -12.56 -4.57 -10.20
CA ASN A 134 -11.25 -5.16 -9.94
C ASN A 134 -11.18 -5.97 -8.64
N ASN A 135 -11.43 -7.27 -8.76
CA ASN A 135 -11.43 -8.31 -7.70
C ASN A 135 -10.07 -8.49 -7.00
N LEU A 136 -9.46 -7.41 -6.53
CA LEU A 136 -8.27 -7.43 -5.70
C LEU A 136 -8.68 -7.74 -4.28
N VAL A 137 -7.96 -8.66 -3.67
CA VAL A 137 -8.13 -9.04 -2.27
C VAL A 137 -6.76 -9.09 -1.62
N SER A 138 -6.70 -8.71 -0.35
CA SER A 138 -5.54 -8.98 0.48
C SER A 138 -5.64 -10.38 1.09
N ILE A 139 -4.50 -11.00 1.36
CA ILE A 139 -4.44 -12.30 2.03
C ILE A 139 -3.80 -12.11 3.40
N GLY A 140 -4.55 -12.48 4.44
CA GLY A 140 -4.13 -12.47 5.84
C GLY A 140 -4.09 -13.88 6.43
N VAL A 141 -3.29 -14.08 7.47
CA VAL A 141 -3.24 -15.35 8.22
C VAL A 141 -4.05 -15.19 9.50
N ARG A 142 -4.81 -16.23 9.87
CA ARG A 142 -5.50 -16.26 11.17
C ARG A 142 -4.50 -15.98 12.32
N GLY A 143 -4.79 -14.94 13.10
CA GLY A 143 -3.96 -14.51 14.23
C GLY A 143 -2.88 -13.48 13.88
N ASN A 144 -2.72 -13.12 12.60
CA ASN A 144 -1.86 -12.01 12.18
C ASN A 144 -2.72 -10.86 11.63
N PRO A 145 -2.71 -9.66 12.24
CA PRO A 145 -3.47 -8.53 11.75
C PRO A 145 -2.91 -7.92 10.44
N GLN A 146 -1.67 -8.25 10.06
CA GLN A 146 -1.04 -7.72 8.87
C GLN A 146 -1.24 -8.65 7.66
N PRO A 147 -1.69 -8.13 6.51
CA PRO A 147 -1.72 -8.89 5.27
C PRO A 147 -0.30 -9.19 4.80
N PHE A 148 -0.13 -10.27 4.06
CA PHE A 148 1.19 -10.71 3.58
C PHE A 148 1.26 -10.91 2.07
N ALA A 149 0.11 -10.91 1.38
CA ALA A 149 0.01 -11.01 -0.07
C ALA A 149 -1.22 -10.24 -0.58
#